data_AF-A0A2P5W4N2-F1
#
_entry.id   AF-A0A2P5W4N2-F1
#
_cell.length_a   1.000
_cell.length_b   1.000
_cell.length_c   1.000
_cell.angle_alpha   90.00
_cell.angle_beta   90.00
_cell.angle_gamma   90.00
#
_symmetry.space_group_name_H-M   'P 1'
#
loop_
_entity.id
_entity.type
_entity.pdbx_description
1 polymer ?
#
loop_
_entity_poly.entity_id
_entity_poly.type
_entity_poly.pdbx_seq_one_letter_code
_entity_poly.pdbx_strand_id
1 'polypeptide(L)'
;MASVQDQLEIKFRLTDGSDIGPKTFPAATSVATLKESVVAQWPKEKENGPRTVKDVKLISAGKILENNKTLGECQSPLCDIPGGVTTMHVVVQPPPVEKDERVTELVYKMKLKTF
;
A
#
# COMPACT_ATOMS: atom_id res chain seq x y z
N MET A 1 -6.50 17.88 -24.80
CA MET A 1 -6.82 16.45 -24.60
C MET A 1 -6.03 15.99 -23.40
N ALA A 2 -6.70 15.61 -22.30
CA ALA A 2 -6.01 15.21 -21.07
C ALA A 2 -5.28 13.88 -21.31
N SER A 3 -3.97 13.89 -21.13
CA SER A 3 -3.07 12.76 -21.28
C SER A 3 -3.46 11.64 -20.30
N VAL A 4 -4.26 10.69 -20.78
CA VAL A 4 -4.64 9.45 -20.09
C VAL A 4 -3.43 8.53 -19.78
N GLN A 5 -2.23 8.90 -20.21
CA GLN A 5 -0.99 8.13 -19.99
C GLN A 5 -0.34 8.35 -18.63
N ASP A 6 -0.78 9.35 -17.84
CA ASP A 6 -0.22 9.61 -16.52
C ASP A 6 -1.05 8.98 -15.39
N GLN A 7 -1.94 8.04 -15.69
CA GLN A 7 -2.80 7.41 -14.68
C GLN A 7 -2.51 5.92 -14.56
N LEU A 8 -2.34 5.46 -13.32
CA LEU A 8 -1.97 4.11 -12.96
C LEU A 8 -3.11 3.46 -12.18
N GLU A 9 -3.57 2.29 -12.61
CA GLU A 9 -4.49 1.49 -11.82
C GLU A 9 -3.72 0.71 -10.76
N ILE A 10 -4.08 0.91 -9.50
CA ILE A 10 -3.43 0.29 -8.36
C ILE A 10 -4.47 -0.49 -7.56
N LYS A 11 -4.16 -1.76 -7.27
CA LYS A 11 -4.87 -2.55 -6.26
C LYS A 11 -3.99 -2.76 -5.05
N PHE A 12 -4.60 -2.75 -3.88
CA PHE A 12 -3.96 -2.82 -2.59
C PHE A 12 -4.21 -4.18 -1.96
N ARG A 13 -3.20 -5.03 -1.93
CA ARG A 13 -3.26 -6.33 -1.28
C ARG A 13 -2.93 -6.20 0.20
N LEU A 14 -3.88 -6.54 1.04
CA LEU A 14 -3.75 -6.58 2.50
C LEU A 14 -3.03 -7.87 2.93
N THR A 15 -2.47 -7.87 4.15
CA THR A 15 -1.72 -9.01 4.71
C THR A 15 -2.54 -10.25 5.07
N ASP A 16 -3.86 -10.13 5.09
CA ASP A 16 -4.79 -11.25 5.21
C ASP A 16 -5.10 -11.90 3.85
N GLY A 17 -4.66 -11.30 2.74
CA GLY A 17 -4.95 -11.77 1.39
C GLY A 17 -6.14 -11.07 0.71
N SER A 18 -6.85 -10.18 1.41
CA SER A 18 -7.92 -9.37 0.82
C SER A 18 -7.35 -8.24 -0.04
N ASP A 19 -8.07 -7.85 -1.09
CA ASP A 19 -7.67 -6.76 -1.98
C ASP A 19 -8.62 -5.57 -1.87
N ILE A 20 -8.08 -4.35 -1.83
CA ILE A 20 -8.83 -3.09 -1.96
C ILE A 20 -8.50 -2.50 -3.35
N GLY A 21 -9.51 -2.27 -4.19
CA GLY A 21 -9.33 -1.74 -5.54
C GLY A 21 -9.61 -2.78 -6.63
N PRO A 22 -9.34 -2.48 -7.93
CA PRO A 22 -8.41 -1.47 -8.42
C PRO A 22 -8.94 -0.03 -8.37
N LYS A 23 -8.02 0.93 -8.23
CA LYS A 23 -8.32 2.37 -8.23
C LYS A 23 -7.27 3.11 -9.05
N THR A 24 -7.73 4.08 -9.83
CA THR A 24 -6.87 4.88 -10.70
C THR A 24 -6.26 6.05 -9.93
N PHE A 25 -4.95 6.21 -10.04
CA PHE A 25 -4.21 7.33 -9.44
C PHE A 25 -3.28 7.96 -10.47
N PRO A 26 -3.16 9.29 -10.54
CA PRO A 26 -2.17 9.92 -11.40
C PRO A 26 -0.73 9.63 -10.93
N ALA A 27 0.24 9.54 -11.83
CA ALA A 27 1.64 9.22 -11.52
C ALA A 27 2.29 10.33 -10.68
N ALA A 28 1.79 11.57 -10.80
CA ALA A 28 2.13 12.69 -9.93
C ALA A 28 1.65 12.53 -8.46
N THR A 29 0.80 11.54 -8.15
CA THR A 29 0.30 11.31 -6.79
C THR A 29 1.43 10.84 -5.87
N SER A 30 1.55 11.48 -4.71
CA SER A 30 2.49 11.07 -3.69
C SER A 30 2.04 9.81 -2.95
N VAL A 31 3.01 9.02 -2.50
CA VAL A 31 2.76 7.82 -1.68
C VAL A 31 1.98 8.16 -0.40
N ALA A 32 2.16 9.37 0.15
CA ALA A 32 1.38 9.87 1.28
C ALA A 32 -0.14 9.86 0.99
N THR A 33 -0.55 10.49 -0.12
CA THR A 33 -1.95 10.54 -0.56
C THR A 33 -2.49 9.15 -0.87
N LEU A 34 -1.63 8.27 -1.38
CA LEU A 34 -1.99 6.87 -1.60
C LEU A 34 -2.34 6.15 -0.30
N LYS A 35 -1.54 6.35 0.75
CA LYS A 35 -1.80 5.81 2.09
C LYS A 35 -3.08 6.41 2.68
N GLU A 36 -3.34 7.70 2.48
CA GLU A 36 -4.60 8.33 2.91
C GLU A 36 -5.81 7.67 2.24
N SER A 37 -5.74 7.42 0.94
CA SER A 37 -6.80 6.73 0.19
C SER A 37 -7.06 5.33 0.73
N VAL A 38 -6.01 4.59 1.10
CA VAL A 38 -6.10 3.26 1.73
C VAL A 38 -6.75 3.34 3.11
N VAL A 39 -6.36 4.30 3.95
CA VAL A 39 -6.97 4.52 5.27
C VAL A 39 -8.45 4.88 5.12
N ALA A 40 -8.78 5.75 4.17
CA ALA A 40 -10.16 6.19 3.92
C ALA A 40 -11.06 5.07 3.37
N GLN A 41 -10.50 4.20 2.52
CA GLN A 41 -11.22 3.05 1.96
C GLN A 41 -11.03 1.76 2.76
N TRP A 42 -10.51 1.88 3.99
CA TRP A 42 -10.26 0.72 4.80
C TRP A 42 -11.57 -0.03 5.08
N PRO A 43 -11.62 -1.36 4.85
CA PRO A 43 -12.82 -2.14 5.10
C PRO A 43 -13.21 -2.07 6.58
N LYS A 44 -14.44 -1.62 6.86
CA LYS A 44 -14.96 -1.42 8.23
C LYS A 44 -15.07 -2.72 9.04
N GLU A 45 -15.18 -3.84 8.34
CA GLU A 45 -15.16 -5.20 8.93
C GLU A 45 -13.79 -5.57 9.54
N LYS A 46 -12.74 -4.79 9.27
CA LYS A 46 -11.43 -4.99 9.88
C LYS A 46 -11.23 -4.13 11.11
N GLU A 47 -11.33 -4.78 12.26
CA GLU A 47 -11.09 -4.21 13.58
C GLU A 47 -9.68 -3.60 13.74
N ASN A 48 -8.67 -4.16 13.05
CA ASN A 48 -7.27 -3.72 13.09
C ASN A 48 -6.91 -2.76 11.94
N GLY A 49 -7.73 -1.74 11.69
CA GLY A 49 -7.46 -0.73 10.68
C GLY A 49 -6.36 0.25 11.08
N PRO A 50 -5.63 0.83 10.11
CA PRO A 50 -4.65 1.86 10.37
C PRO A 50 -5.36 3.13 10.87
N ARG A 51 -4.86 3.73 11.95
CA ARG A 51 -5.40 5.00 12.47
C ARG A 51 -4.87 6.19 11.70
N THR A 52 -3.64 6.11 11.22
CA THR A 52 -2.96 7.19 10.51
C THR A 52 -2.12 6.63 9.36
N VAL A 53 -1.80 7.47 8.37
CA VAL A 53 -0.91 7.13 7.25
C VAL A 53 0.47 6.60 7.67
N LYS A 54 0.92 6.92 8.88
CA LYS A 54 2.18 6.44 9.45
C LYS A 54 2.13 4.95 9.80
N ASP A 55 0.96 4.46 10.15
CA ASP A 55 0.71 3.06 10.48
C ASP A 55 0.67 2.21 9.20
N VAL A 56 0.55 2.84 8.03
CA VAL A 56 0.50 2.17 6.72
C VAL A 56 1.87 2.18 6.07
N LYS A 57 2.37 0.99 5.71
CA LYS A 57 3.52 0.81 4.82
C LYS A 57 3.01 0.25 3.50
N LEU A 58 3.38 0.92 2.41
CA LEU A 58 3.11 0.45 1.05
C LEU A 58 4.37 -0.22 0.53
N ILE A 59 4.20 -1.38 -0.09
CA ILE A 59 5.30 -2.16 -0.66
C ILE A 59 4.97 -2.44 -2.11
N SER A 60 5.87 -2.05 -3.02
CA SER A 60 5.75 -2.29 -4.45
C SER A 60 7.03 -2.94 -4.95
N ALA A 61 6.93 -4.01 -5.74
CA ALA A 61 8.06 -4.76 -6.29
C ALA A 61 9.16 -5.08 -5.24
N GLY A 62 8.77 -5.46 -4.02
CA GLY A 62 9.69 -5.78 -2.92
C GLY A 62 10.33 -4.57 -2.23
N LYS A 63 9.98 -3.33 -2.60
CA LYS A 63 10.47 -2.09 -1.97
C LYS A 63 9.37 -1.40 -1.19
N ILE A 64 9.69 -0.98 0.04
CA ILE A 64 8.81 -0.12 0.84
C ILE A 64 8.84 1.28 0.21
N LEU A 65 7.65 1.82 -0.08
CA LEU A 65 7.50 3.14 -0.66
C LEU A 65 7.55 4.24 0.41
N GLU A 66 8.30 5.29 0.10
CA GLU A 66 8.49 6.45 0.95
C GLU A 66 7.46 7.54 0.62
N ASN A 67 6.92 8.20 1.64
CA ASN A 67 5.89 9.23 1.48
C ASN A 67 6.33 10.42 0.62
N ASN A 68 7.64 10.69 0.56
CA ASN A 68 8.22 11.79 -0.20
C ASN A 68 8.31 11.51 -1.71
N LYS A 69 8.07 10.26 -2.13
CA LYS A 69 8.11 9.86 -3.54
C LYS A 69 6.72 9.92 -4.17
N THR A 70 6.69 10.14 -5.48
CA THR A 70 5.49 10.03 -6.29
C THR A 70 5.33 8.62 -6.85
N LEU A 71 4.14 8.28 -7.32
CA LEU A 71 3.86 7.02 -7.98
C LEU A 71 4.72 6.79 -9.22
N GLY A 72 4.96 7.85 -10.01
CA GLY A 72 5.85 7.78 -11.16
C GLY A 72 7.28 7.37 -10.79
N GLU A 73 7.80 7.87 -9.66
CA GLU A 73 9.13 7.46 -9.17
C GLU A 73 9.13 6.07 -8.51
N CYS A 74 7.98 5.61 -8.03
CA CYS A 74 7.79 4.28 -7.46
C CYS A 74 7.45 3.22 -8.52
N GLN A 75 7.19 3.64 -9.76
CA GLN A 75 6.85 2.75 -10.85
C GLN A 75 8.07 1.91 -11.18
N SER A 76 7.97 0.61 -10.90
CA SER A 76 9.01 -0.34 -11.31
C SER A 76 8.93 -0.54 -12.82
N PRO A 77 10.05 -0.73 -13.53
CA PRO A 77 10.04 -1.12 -14.95
C PRO A 77 9.26 -2.42 -15.22
N LEU A 78 8.98 -3.22 -14.18
CA LEU A 78 8.12 -4.42 -14.26
C LEU A 78 6.61 -4.11 -14.22
N CYS A 79 6.22 -2.89 -13.85
CA CYS A 79 4.83 -2.43 -13.72
C CYS A 79 4.44 -1.41 -14.82
N ASP A 80 5.29 -1.23 -15.84
CA ASP A 80 5.03 -0.33 -16.99
C ASP A 80 4.23 -1.03 -18.10
N ILE A 81 3.25 -1.86 -17.72
CA ILE A 81 2.36 -2.48 -18.69
C ILE A 81 1.20 -1.51 -18.89
N PRO A 82 1.03 -0.91 -20.09
CA PRO A 82 -0.11 -0.04 -20.35
C PRO A 82 -1.42 -0.82 -20.16
N GLY A 83 -2.27 -0.33 -19.26
CA GLY A 83 -3.52 -1.01 -18.86
C GLY A 83 -3.35 -2.13 -17.82
N GLY A 84 -2.15 -2.30 -17.27
CA GLY A 84 -1.88 -3.26 -16.20
C GLY A 84 -2.23 -2.71 -14.82
N VAL A 85 -2.85 -3.54 -13.99
CA VAL A 85 -3.13 -3.20 -12.58
C VAL A 85 -1.87 -3.45 -11.74
N THR A 86 -1.29 -2.38 -11.20
CA THR A 86 -0.19 -2.47 -10.25
C THR A 86 -0.69 -3.01 -8.92
N THR A 87 -0.07 -4.09 -8.44
CA THR A 87 -0.41 -4.66 -7.12
C THR A 87 0.55 -4.13 -6.07
N MET A 88 0.05 -3.31 -5.14
CA MET A 88 0.81 -2.84 -3.99
C MET A 88 0.40 -3.60 -2.74
N HIS A 89 1.37 -4.09 -1.98
CA HIS A 89 1.12 -4.72 -0.70
C HIS A 89 1.00 -3.66 0.38
N VAL A 90 -0.08 -3.73 1.15
CA VAL A 90 -0.39 -2.82 2.24
C VAL A 90 -0.16 -3.53 3.55
N VAL A 91 0.64 -2.88 4.37
CA VAL A 91 1.03 -3.35 5.67
C VAL A 91 0.55 -2.36 6.72
N VAL A 92 -0.27 -2.83 7.65
CA VAL A 92 -0.69 -2.01 8.79
C VAL A 92 0.11 -2.44 10.00
N GLN A 93 0.93 -1.52 10.48
CA GLN A 93 1.61 -1.64 11.75
C GLN A 93 0.67 -1.09 12.82
N PRO A 94 0.08 -1.94 13.68
CA PRO A 94 -0.70 -1.42 14.80
C PRO A 94 0.22 -0.59 15.72
N PRO A 95 -0.31 0.46 16.39
CA PRO A 95 0.44 1.12 17.43
C PRO A 95 0.84 0.10 18.51
N PRO A 96 2.01 0.25 19.15
CA PRO A 96 2.40 -0.61 20.25
C PRO A 96 1.38 -0.45 21.37
N VAL A 97 0.47 -1.41 21.49
CA VAL A 97 -0.32 -1.58 22.70
C VAL A 97 0.61 -2.30 23.67
N GLU A 98 0.81 -1.75 24.86
CA GLU A 98 1.79 -2.21 25.87
C GLU A 98 1.51 -3.63 26.44
N LYS A 99 0.77 -4.48 25.73
CA LYS A 99 0.53 -5.89 26.05
C LYS A 99 0.67 -6.72 24.77
N ASP A 100 1.82 -7.40 24.67
CA ASP A 100 2.18 -8.40 23.67
C ASP A 100 2.77 -7.91 22.33
N GLU A 101 3.83 -7.09 22.40
CA GLU A 101 4.53 -6.51 21.24
C GLU A 101 5.50 -7.47 20.51
N ARG A 102 5.81 -8.66 21.04
CA ARG A 102 6.83 -9.53 20.43
C ARG A 102 6.28 -10.49 19.37
N VAL A 103 5.02 -10.91 19.49
CA VAL A 103 4.43 -11.90 18.57
C VAL A 103 4.01 -11.23 17.26
N THR A 104 3.46 -10.02 17.33
CA THR A 104 2.99 -9.28 16.15
C THR A 104 4.14 -8.85 15.23
N GLU A 105 5.27 -8.36 15.75
CA GLU A 105 6.43 -7.96 14.91
C GLU A 105 7.12 -9.17 14.25
N LEU A 106 7.26 -10.30 14.96
CA LEU A 106 7.84 -11.52 14.40
C LEU A 106 6.94 -12.15 13.33
N VAL A 107 5.63 -12.20 13.57
CA VAL A 107 4.66 -12.62 12.53
C VAL A 107 4.74 -11.70 11.32
N TYR A 108 4.88 -10.39 11.53
CA TYR A 108 5.02 -9.42 10.43
C TYR A 108 6.30 -9.63 9.62
N LYS A 109 7.44 -9.80 10.29
CA LYS A 109 8.74 -10.08 9.66
C LYS A 109 8.78 -11.44 8.98
N MET A 110 8.11 -12.46 9.54
CA MET A 110 7.98 -13.77 8.91
C MET A 110 7.09 -13.72 7.68
N LYS A 111 5.97 -12.99 7.73
CA LYS A 111 5.04 -12.89 6.60
C LYS A 111 5.60 -12.05 5.45
N LEU A 112 6.43 -11.04 5.74
CA LEU A 112 7.20 -10.30 4.73
C LEU A 112 8.32 -11.14 4.09
N LYS A 113 8.85 -12.16 4.77
CA LYS A 113 9.82 -13.11 4.19
C LYS A 113 9.18 -14.17 3.29
N THR A 114 7.85 -14.27 3.26
CA THR A 114 7.12 -15.23 2.43
C THR A 114 6.67 -14.63 1.08
N PHE A 115 7.05 -13.38 0.78
CA PHE A 115 6.84 -12.74 -0.53
C PHE A 115 8.15 -12.60 -1.30
#